data_AF-A0A509LQZ2-F1
#
_entry.id   AF-A0A509LQZ2-F1
#
_cell.length_a   1.000
_cell.length_b   1.000
_cell.length_c   1.000
_cell.angle_alpha   90.00
_cell.angle_beta   90.00
_cell.angle_gamma   90.00
#
_symmetry.space_group_name_H-M   'P 1'
#
loop_
_entity.id
_entity.type
_entity.pdbx_description
1 polymer ?
#
loop_
_entity_poly.entity_id
_entity_poly.type
_entity_poly.pdbx_seq_one_letter_code
_entity_poly.pdbx_strand_id
1 'polypeptide(L)'
;MINRNTVKILSLKPITRSICYDFYVKINSEFKTPEAIKEAISWWQDDGEKLNRLWWVLNYYSDKLDPDRNLRAIIERHLDSLAQKKEASSQT
;
A
#
# COMPACT_ATOMS: atom_id res chain seq x y z
N MET A 1 9.73 1.67 4.99
CA MET A 1 8.79 2.72 5.45
C MET A 1 8.54 3.65 4.27
N ILE A 2 7.32 4.18 4.09
CA ILE A 2 7.03 5.12 2.98
C ILE A 2 7.87 6.40 3.15
N ASN A 3 8.47 6.86 2.06
CA ASN A 3 9.23 8.11 2.02
C ASN A 3 8.34 9.31 2.39
N ARG A 4 8.85 10.24 3.21
CA ARG A 4 8.11 11.45 3.62
C ARG A 4 7.69 12.31 2.44
N ASN A 5 8.51 12.39 1.39
CA ASN A 5 8.16 13.13 0.18
C ASN A 5 7.00 12.45 -0.56
N THR A 6 7.01 11.12 -0.66
CA THR A 6 5.91 10.34 -1.23
C THR A 6 4.60 10.58 -0.49
N VAL A 7 4.63 10.55 0.85
CA VAL A 7 3.46 10.87 1.69
C VAL A 7 2.92 12.26 1.37
N LYS A 8 3.80 13.26 1.24
CA LYS A 8 3.42 14.65 0.94
C LYS A 8 2.85 14.79 -0.49
N ILE A 9 3.56 14.31 -1.50
CA ILE A 9 3.21 14.42 -2.93
C ILE A 9 1.86 13.73 -3.20
N LEU A 10 1.68 12.52 -2.66
CA LEU A 10 0.45 11.76 -2.82
C LEU A 10 -0.63 12.14 -1.79
N SER A 11 -0.33 13.03 -0.84
CA SER A 11 -1.24 13.43 0.24
C SER A 11 -1.82 12.22 1.00
N LEU A 12 -0.97 11.22 1.27
CA LEU A 12 -1.36 9.98 1.92
C LEU A 12 -1.77 10.25 3.37
N LYS A 13 -2.98 9.81 3.73
CA LYS A 13 -3.51 10.00 5.07
C LYS A 13 -3.07 8.85 5.99
N PRO A 14 -2.75 9.13 7.26
CA PRO A 14 -2.60 8.08 8.25
C PRO A 14 -3.95 7.37 8.46
N ILE A 15 -3.91 6.06 8.74
CA ILE A 15 -5.10 5.24 8.90
C ILE A 15 -5.06 4.56 10.25
N THR A 16 -6.19 4.58 10.96
CA THR A 16 -6.31 3.93 12.27
C THR A 16 -6.43 2.42 12.12
N ARG A 17 -6.09 1.69 13.20
CA ARG A 17 -6.21 0.23 13.24
C ARG A 17 -7.64 -0.26 12.99
N SER A 18 -8.65 0.48 13.43
CA SER A 18 -10.07 0.13 13.22
C SER A 18 -10.43 0.13 11.73
N ILE A 19 -10.07 1.20 11.00
CA ILE A 19 -10.29 1.31 9.55
C ILE A 19 -9.50 0.23 8.79
N CYS A 20 -8.32 -0.12 9.28
CA CYS A 20 -7.51 -1.20 8.71
C CYS A 20 -8.15 -2.58 8.90
N TYR A 21 -8.93 -2.80 9.95
CA TYR A 21 -9.49 -4.13 10.23
C TYR A 21 -10.49 -4.55 9.15
N ASP A 22 -11.39 -3.66 8.73
CA ASP A 22 -12.36 -3.97 7.67
C ASP A 22 -11.65 -4.32 6.35
N PHE A 23 -10.60 -3.56 6.02
CA PHE A 23 -9.80 -3.83 4.84
C PHE A 23 -8.99 -5.12 4.98
N TYR A 24 -8.46 -5.43 6.16
CA TYR A 24 -7.79 -6.70 6.47
C TYR A 24 -8.73 -7.90 6.27
N VAL A 25 -9.97 -7.82 6.77
CA VAL A 25 -10.98 -8.87 6.58
C VAL A 25 -11.27 -9.07 5.09
N LYS A 26 -11.45 -7.96 4.35
CA LYS A 26 -11.67 -8.01 2.90
C LYS A 26 -10.51 -8.69 2.17
N ILE A 27 -9.27 -8.25 2.42
CA ILE A 27 -8.07 -8.81 1.80
C ILE A 27 -7.94 -10.31 2.05
N ASN A 28 -8.12 -10.77 3.30
CA ASN A 28 -8.04 -12.21 3.61
C ASN A 28 -9.24 -13.02 3.07
N SER A 29 -10.38 -12.36 2.83
CA SER A 29 -11.55 -13.01 2.23
C SER A 29 -11.36 -13.23 0.73
N GLU A 30 -10.77 -12.26 0.04
CA GLU A 30 -10.60 -12.23 -1.43
C GLU A 30 -9.29 -12.87 -1.89
N PHE A 31 -8.20 -12.69 -1.14
CA PHE A 31 -6.86 -13.15 -1.50
C PHE A 31 -6.38 -14.17 -0.47
N LYS A 32 -6.43 -15.46 -0.85
CA LYS A 32 -6.08 -16.57 0.04
C LYS A 32 -4.58 -16.86 0.13
N THR A 33 -3.78 -16.26 -0.74
CA THR A 33 -2.33 -16.47 -0.79
C THR A 33 -1.58 -15.14 -0.91
N PRO A 34 -0.33 -15.05 -0.42
CA PRO A 34 0.52 -13.86 -0.60
C PRO A 34 0.72 -13.49 -2.08
N GLU A 35 0.78 -14.48 -2.97
CA GLU A 35 0.91 -14.28 -4.42
C GLU A 35 -0.31 -13.58 -4.99
N ALA A 36 -1.52 -13.94 -4.54
CA ALA A 36 -2.75 -13.29 -4.95
C ALA A 36 -2.80 -11.82 -4.47
N ILE A 37 -2.26 -11.53 -3.28
CA ILE A 37 -2.11 -10.14 -2.78
C ILE A 37 -1.13 -9.38 -3.66
N LYS A 38 0.00 -10.01 -4.05
CA LYS A 38 0.99 -9.40 -4.94
C LYS A 38 0.41 -9.08 -6.31
N GLU A 39 -0.43 -9.97 -6.84
CA GLU A 39 -1.17 -9.73 -8.08
C GLU A 39 -2.18 -8.59 -7.90
N ALA A 40 -2.94 -8.56 -6.80
CA ALA A 40 -3.84 -7.45 -6.49
C ALA A 40 -3.11 -6.09 -6.46
N ILE A 41 -1.89 -6.06 -5.91
CA ILE A 41 -1.06 -4.85 -5.88
C ILE A 41 -0.73 -4.37 -7.30
N SER A 42 -0.44 -5.26 -8.26
CA SER A 42 -0.14 -4.85 -9.64
C SER A 42 -1.38 -4.25 -10.32
N TRP A 43 -2.57 -4.77 -10.04
CA TRP A 43 -3.84 -4.18 -10.50
C TRP A 43 -4.13 -2.81 -9.87
N TRP A 44 -3.61 -2.54 -8.68
CA TRP A 44 -3.81 -1.27 -7.96
C TRP A 44 -2.63 -0.30 -8.08
N GLN A 45 -1.71 -0.55 -9.02
CA GLN A 45 -0.46 0.20 -9.12
C GLN A 45 -0.64 1.72 -9.30
N ASP A 46 -1.79 2.17 -9.79
CA ASP A 46 -2.13 3.60 -9.97
C ASP A 46 -3.08 4.15 -8.89
N ASP A 47 -3.51 3.33 -7.94
CA ASP A 47 -4.42 3.70 -6.85
C ASP A 47 -3.65 3.91 -5.54
N GLY A 48 -3.08 5.12 -5.38
CA GLY A 48 -2.29 5.49 -4.21
C GLY A 48 -3.05 5.38 -2.88
N GLU A 49 -4.38 5.54 -2.87
CA GLU A 49 -5.18 5.42 -1.66
C GLU A 49 -5.33 3.94 -1.23
N LYS A 50 -5.65 3.05 -2.17
CA LYS A 50 -5.72 1.60 -1.89
C LYS A 50 -4.37 1.05 -1.47
N LEU A 51 -3.29 1.46 -2.16
CA LEU A 51 -1.93 1.05 -1.79
C LEU A 51 -1.56 1.54 -0.38
N ASN A 52 -1.90 2.77 -0.01
CA ASN A 52 -1.70 3.27 1.35
C ASN A 52 -2.53 2.49 2.40
N ARG A 53 -3.80 2.17 2.10
CA ARG A 53 -4.65 1.31 2.96
C ARG A 53 -4.02 -0.06 3.17
N LEU A 54 -3.56 -0.71 2.10
CA LEU A 54 -2.91 -2.01 2.20
C LEU A 54 -1.60 -1.92 2.99
N TRP A 55 -0.79 -0.89 2.78
CA TRP A 55 0.44 -0.68 3.54
C TRP A 55 0.18 -0.60 5.05
N TRP A 56 -0.86 0.12 5.47
CA TRP A 56 -1.25 0.20 6.89
C TRP A 56 -1.74 -1.14 7.43
N VAL A 57 -2.51 -1.90 6.64
CA VAL A 57 -2.90 -3.28 7.00
C VAL A 57 -1.67 -4.16 7.24
N LEU A 58 -0.71 -4.15 6.31
CA LEU A 58 0.52 -4.92 6.46
C LEU A 58 1.38 -4.44 7.63
N ASN A 59 1.29 -3.17 8.00
CA ASN A 59 1.99 -2.64 9.16
C ASN A 59 1.35 -3.04 10.50
N TYR A 60 0.02 -3.15 10.57
CA TYR A 60 -0.70 -3.57 11.79
C TYR A 60 -0.82 -5.10 11.94
N TYR A 61 -0.81 -5.83 10.83
CA TYR A 61 -1.01 -7.28 10.79
C TYR A 61 0.16 -8.01 10.10
N SER A 62 1.38 -7.46 10.19
CA SER A 62 2.60 -8.00 9.54
C SER A 62 2.78 -9.48 9.85
N ASP A 63 2.59 -9.86 11.10
CA ASP A 63 2.87 -11.23 11.58
C ASP A 63 1.99 -12.29 10.92
N LYS A 64 0.84 -11.88 10.35
CA LYS A 64 -0.11 -12.78 9.69
C LYS A 64 -0.05 -12.72 8.16
N LEU A 65 0.23 -11.54 7.60
CA LEU A 65 0.10 -11.30 6.16
C LEU A 65 1.42 -11.08 5.43
N ASP A 66 2.44 -10.56 6.12
CA ASP A 66 3.69 -10.16 5.50
C ASP A 66 4.84 -10.27 6.52
N PRO A 67 5.10 -11.47 7.06
CA PRO A 67 6.10 -11.68 8.11
C PRO A 67 7.51 -11.27 7.62
N ASP A 68 7.80 -11.52 6.34
CA ASP A 68 9.06 -11.17 5.68
C ASP A 68 9.10 -9.72 5.16
N ARG A 69 8.02 -8.95 5.31
CA ARG A 69 7.89 -7.55 4.88
C ARG A 69 8.06 -7.32 3.37
N ASN A 70 7.93 -8.37 2.57
CA ASN A 70 8.12 -8.32 1.12
C ASN A 70 6.98 -7.57 0.42
N LEU A 71 5.72 -7.85 0.80
CA LEU A 71 4.55 -7.18 0.23
C LEU A 71 4.58 -5.69 0.54
N ARG A 72 4.96 -5.32 1.77
CA ARG A 72 5.18 -3.94 2.17
C ARG A 72 6.22 -3.24 1.30
N ALA A 73 7.37 -3.88 1.05
CA ALA A 73 8.42 -3.32 0.21
C ALA A 73 7.97 -3.12 -1.25
N ILE A 74 7.11 -4.00 -1.77
CA ILE A 74 6.50 -3.84 -3.09
C ILE A 74 5.60 -2.61 -3.11
N ILE A 75 4.71 -2.46 -2.14
CA ILE A 75 3.79 -1.31 -2.05
C ILE A 75 4.55 0.01 -1.92
N GLU A 76 5.60 0.05 -1.09
CA GLU A 76 6.45 1.24 -0.92
C GLU A 76 7.06 1.68 -2.26
N ARG A 77 7.57 0.76 -3.08
CA ARG A 77 8.11 1.06 -4.41
C ARG A 77 7.05 1.59 -5.38
N HIS A 78 5.83 1.04 -5.35
CA HIS A 78 4.74 1.54 -6.19
C HIS A 78 4.33 2.95 -5.79
N LEU A 79 4.18 3.23 -4.49
CA LEU A 79 3.87 4.56 -3.99
C LEU A 79 4.95 5.58 -4.36
N ASP A 80 6.23 5.23 -4.20
CA ASP A 80 7.34 6.10 -4.60
C ASP A 80 7.33 6.37 -6.11
N SER A 81 7.05 5.34 -6.92
CA SER A 81 6.93 5.49 -8.37
C SER A 81 5.75 6.40 -8.77
N LEU A 82 4.63 6.32 -8.06
CA LEU A 82 3.48 7.21 -8.28
C LEU A 82 3.81 8.66 -7.90
N ALA A 83 4.53 8.86 -6.79
CA ALA A 83 4.95 10.20 -6.39
C ALA A 83 5.88 10.82 -7.46
N GLN A 84 6.85 10.07 -7.97
CA GLN A 84 7.75 10.52 -9.04
C GLN A 84 6.98 10.90 -10.31
N LYS A 85 6.01 10.08 -10.74
CA LYS A 85 5.16 10.39 -11.90
C LYS A 85 4.37 11.69 -11.68
N LYS A 86 3.77 11.86 -10.51
CA LYS A 86 2.97 13.06 -10.17
C LYS A 86 3.84 14.32 -10.14
N GLU A 87 5.04 14.23 -9.56
CA GLU A 87 5.99 15.33 -9.50
C GLU A 87 6.45 15.75 -10.91
N ALA A 88 6.82 14.79 -11.77
CA ALA A 88 7.20 15.05 -13.15
C ALA A 88 6.06 15.72 -13.94
N SER A 89 4.81 15.28 -13.76
CA SER A 89 3.64 15.87 -14.42
C SER A 89 3.26 17.28 -13.90
N SER A 90 3.72 17.64 -12.71
CA SER A 90 3.43 18.96 -12.10
C SER A 90 4.49 20.02 -12.46
N GLN A 91 5.58 19.62 -13.11
CA GLN A 91 6.68 20.48 -13.54
C GLN A 91 6.60 20.90 -15.03
N THR A 92 5.59 20.41 -15.74
CA THR A 92 5.19 20.81 -17.10
C THR A 92 3.94 21.67 -17.06
#